data_AF-A0A534AEN2-F1
#
_entry.id   AF-A0A534AEN2-F1
#
_cell.length_a   1.000
_cell.length_b   1.000
_cell.length_c   1.000
_cell.angle_alpha   90.00
_cell.angle_beta   90.00
_cell.angle_gamma   90.00
#
_symmetry.space_group_name_H-M   'P 1'
#
loop_
_entity.id
_entity.type
_entity.pdbx_description
1 polymer ?
#
loop_
_entity_poly.entity_id
_entity_poly.type
_entity_poly.pdbx_seq_one_letter_code
_entity_poly.pdbx_strand_id
1 'polypeptide(L)'
;EGASTRRAINLSLSPDGSNVGGEGWGEGALVEIPVCYDGEFGPDLGEVAEHAKLAQAEVIALHTASEYYVAMLGFAPGFPYLLGLDARLHAPRRASPRTRVPAGSVAIGGAQTGIYPRELPGGWRLIGRTPLTLFDAQRDPPALLAPGQRVRFRAISAQEFAALTR
;
A
#
# COMPACT_ATOMS: atom_id res chain seq x y z
N GLU A 1 27.73 -4.29 -26.00
CA GLU A 1 28.13 -3.50 -24.82
C GLU A 1 26.95 -2.61 -24.43
N GLY A 2 26.21 -3.02 -23.39
CA GLY A 2 24.92 -2.41 -23.02
C GLY A 2 25.10 -1.37 -21.93
N ALA A 3 25.12 -0.08 -22.31
CA ALA A 3 25.05 1.02 -21.37
C ALA A 3 23.59 1.21 -20.91
N SER A 4 23.21 0.54 -19.82
CA SER A 4 21.96 0.84 -19.11
C SER A 4 22.13 2.18 -18.40
N THR A 5 21.64 3.23 -19.04
CA THR A 5 21.70 4.60 -18.53
C THR A 5 20.80 4.70 -17.30
N ARG A 6 21.41 4.77 -16.11
CA ARG A 6 20.70 5.13 -14.87
C ARG A 6 20.12 6.53 -15.04
N ARG A 7 18.81 6.65 -15.28
CA ARG A 7 18.12 7.93 -15.17
C ARG A 7 18.06 8.31 -13.70
N ALA A 8 18.64 9.46 -13.37
CA ALA A 8 18.45 10.08 -12.07
C ALA A 8 16.97 10.46 -11.92
N ILE A 9 16.38 10.03 -10.81
CA ILE A 9 15.02 10.39 -10.40
C ILE A 9 15.05 11.87 -9.99
N ASN A 10 14.55 12.74 -10.86
CA ASN A 10 14.43 14.17 -10.57
C ASN A 10 13.10 14.37 -9.83
N LEU A 11 13.13 14.51 -8.50
CA LEU A 11 11.98 15.02 -7.76
C LEU A 11 11.87 16.53 -8.00
N SER A 12 11.29 16.93 -9.13
CA SER A 12 10.82 18.30 -9.33
C SER A 12 9.40 18.41 -8.80
N LEU A 13 9.24 19.18 -7.72
CA LEU A 13 7.94 19.64 -7.25
C LEU A 13 7.50 20.81 -8.13
N SER A 14 6.38 20.67 -8.85
CA SER A 14 5.75 21.78 -9.55
C SER A 14 5.15 22.77 -8.53
N PRO A 15 5.31 24.09 -8.72
CA PRO A 15 4.89 25.09 -7.74
C PRO A 15 3.37 25.35 -7.67
N ASP A 16 2.55 24.66 -8.47
CA ASP A 16 1.12 24.97 -8.66
C ASP A 16 0.15 23.98 -7.98
N GLY A 17 0.63 22.97 -7.26
CA GLY A 17 -0.22 22.08 -6.44
C GLY A 17 -1.21 21.21 -7.23
N SER A 18 -1.01 21.08 -8.55
CA SER A 18 -1.76 20.16 -9.39
C SER A 18 -1.12 18.75 -9.32
N ASN A 19 -1.97 17.73 -9.16
CA ASN A 19 -1.55 16.34 -9.02
C ASN A 19 -1.02 15.83 -10.37
N VAL A 20 0.31 15.77 -10.52
CA VAL A 20 0.96 15.05 -11.62
C VAL A 20 0.81 13.55 -11.37
N GLY A 21 -0.35 13.01 -11.77
CA GLY A 21 -0.52 11.58 -11.91
C GLY A 21 0.46 11.04 -12.95
N GLY A 22 1.51 10.37 -12.50
CA GLY A 22 2.26 9.40 -13.30
C GLY A 22 3.28 9.97 -14.28
N GLU A 23 4.36 10.60 -13.80
CA GLU A 23 5.60 10.67 -14.56
C GLU A 23 6.64 9.67 -14.01
N GLY A 24 6.64 8.47 -14.60
CA GLY A 24 7.84 7.65 -14.75
C GLY A 24 8.26 6.74 -13.59
N TRP A 25 7.33 6.10 -12.88
CA TRP A 25 7.69 4.83 -12.21
C TRP A 25 8.07 3.82 -13.31
N GLY A 26 9.22 3.15 -13.21
CA GLY A 26 9.75 2.32 -14.31
C GLY A 26 8.77 1.26 -14.84
N GLU A 27 9.09 0.63 -15.98
CA GLU A 27 8.26 -0.36 -16.70
C GLU A 27 8.03 -1.71 -15.95
N GLY A 28 8.09 -1.71 -14.62
CA GLY A 28 7.84 -2.89 -13.81
C GLY A 28 6.42 -3.44 -14.01
N ALA A 29 6.30 -4.76 -13.83
CA ALA A 29 5.01 -5.45 -13.89
C ALA A 29 4.01 -4.84 -12.90
N LEU A 30 2.75 -4.68 -13.34
CA LEU A 30 1.65 -4.24 -12.49
C LEU A 30 1.06 -5.43 -11.75
N VAL A 31 1.04 -5.37 -10.44
CA VAL A 31 0.43 -6.37 -9.56
C VAL A 31 -0.84 -5.78 -8.94
N GLU A 32 -1.98 -6.40 -9.21
CA GLU A 32 -3.24 -6.03 -8.58
C GLU A 32 -3.39 -6.74 -7.24
N ILE A 33 -3.69 -5.97 -6.18
CA ILE A 33 -3.87 -6.48 -4.82
C ILE A 33 -5.33 -6.28 -4.42
N PRO A 34 -6.12 -7.36 -4.23
CA PRO A 34 -7.48 -7.26 -3.74
C PRO A 34 -7.47 -6.88 -2.24
N VAL A 35 -8.26 -5.89 -1.85
CA VAL A 35 -8.33 -5.37 -0.47
C VAL A 35 -9.78 -5.22 -0.03
N CYS A 36 -10.12 -5.81 1.10
CA CYS A 36 -11.38 -5.52 1.78
C CYS A 36 -11.16 -4.37 2.77
N TYR A 37 -11.99 -3.34 2.67
CA TYR A 37 -11.94 -2.13 3.49
C TYR A 37 -12.99 -2.13 4.61
N ASP A 38 -13.82 -3.17 4.67
CA ASP A 38 -14.98 -3.22 5.57
C ASP A 38 -14.58 -3.44 7.03
N GLY A 39 -15.21 -2.69 7.93
CA GLY A 39 -15.24 -2.95 9.38
C GLY A 39 -13.91 -3.41 9.98
N GLU A 40 -13.85 -4.67 10.38
CA GLU A 40 -12.69 -5.26 11.08
C GLU A 40 -11.41 -5.31 10.24
N PHE A 41 -11.52 -5.28 8.91
CA PHE A 41 -10.36 -5.29 8.01
C PHE A 41 -9.66 -3.92 7.98
N GLY A 42 -10.40 -2.83 8.18
CA GLY A 42 -9.92 -1.46 8.16
C GLY A 42 -10.30 -0.66 9.41
N PRO A 43 -9.88 -1.06 10.62
CA PRO A 43 -10.35 -0.46 11.87
C PRO A 43 -9.96 1.01 12.04
N ASP A 44 -8.96 1.51 11.31
CA ASP A 44 -8.54 2.92 11.34
C ASP A 44 -9.05 3.70 10.11
N LEU A 45 -9.83 3.11 9.21
CA LEU A 45 -10.32 3.79 8.01
C LEU A 45 -11.13 5.04 8.35
N GLY A 46 -11.96 4.97 9.39
CA GLY A 46 -12.70 6.12 9.91
C GLY A 46 -11.79 7.24 10.39
N GLU A 47 -10.77 6.92 11.21
CA GLU A 47 -9.82 7.92 11.71
C GLU A 47 -9.00 8.56 10.57
N VAL A 48 -8.63 7.79 9.54
CA VAL A 48 -7.96 8.33 8.35
C VAL A 48 -8.88 9.27 7.57
N ALA A 49 -10.15 8.89 7.40
CA ALA A 49 -11.15 9.70 6.73
C ALA A 49 -11.40 11.03 7.47
N GLU A 50 -11.53 10.99 8.79
CA GLU A 50 -11.65 12.18 9.65
C GLU A 50 -10.43 13.10 9.54
N HIS A 51 -9.21 12.53 9.58
CA HIS A 51 -7.98 13.29 9.42
C HIS A 51 -7.90 13.98 8.05
N ALA A 52 -8.29 13.26 7.00
CA ALA A 52 -8.30 13.75 5.62
C ALA A 52 -9.47 14.70 5.32
N LYS A 53 -10.46 14.80 6.22
CA LYS A 53 -11.75 15.50 6.00
C LYS A 53 -12.50 14.96 4.77
N LEU A 54 -12.50 13.64 4.62
CA LEU A 54 -13.14 12.90 3.53
C LEU A 54 -14.15 11.89 4.10
N ALA A 55 -15.07 11.43 3.27
CA ALA A 55 -15.83 10.22 3.57
C ALA A 55 -14.94 8.98 3.42
N GLN A 56 -15.24 7.90 4.16
CA GLN A 56 -14.51 6.63 4.02
C GLN A 56 -14.52 6.11 2.58
N ALA A 57 -15.64 6.26 1.86
CA ALA A 57 -15.75 5.89 0.45
C ALA A 57 -14.78 6.67 -0.45
N GLU A 58 -14.54 7.94 -0.16
CA GLU A 58 -13.56 8.76 -0.89
C GLU A 58 -12.13 8.31 -0.57
N VAL A 59 -11.83 7.95 0.67
CA VAL A 59 -10.53 7.36 1.03
C VAL A 59 -10.26 6.09 0.23
N ILE A 60 -11.25 5.19 0.14
CA ILE A 60 -11.16 3.96 -0.64
C ILE A 60 -10.96 4.29 -2.13
N ALA A 61 -11.75 5.23 -2.68
CA ALA A 61 -11.64 5.64 -4.08
C ALA A 61 -10.25 6.20 -4.41
N LEU A 62 -9.70 7.07 -3.56
CA LEU A 62 -8.36 7.62 -3.74
C LEU A 62 -7.27 6.56 -3.62
N HIS A 63 -7.37 5.68 -2.63
CA HIS A 63 -6.39 4.62 -2.41
C HIS A 63 -6.41 3.55 -3.52
N THR A 64 -7.55 3.32 -4.18
CA THR A 64 -7.67 2.35 -5.27
C THR A 64 -7.40 2.95 -6.65
N ALA A 65 -7.60 4.27 -6.82
CA ALA A 65 -7.29 4.99 -8.05
C ALA A 65 -5.78 5.22 -8.24
N SER A 66 -5.02 5.31 -7.15
CA SER A 66 -3.56 5.48 -7.19
C SER A 66 -2.86 4.26 -7.78
N GLU A 67 -1.81 4.54 -8.57
CA GLU A 67 -0.81 3.55 -8.93
C GLU A 67 0.41 3.73 -8.04
N TYR A 68 0.85 2.63 -7.45
CA TYR A 68 1.91 2.61 -6.46
C TYR A 68 3.18 1.99 -7.02
N TYR A 69 4.31 2.38 -6.46
CA TYR A 69 5.61 1.81 -6.80
C TYR A 69 6.25 1.16 -5.58
N VAL A 70 6.74 -0.08 -5.75
CA VAL A 70 7.49 -0.79 -4.71
C VAL A 70 8.89 -0.21 -4.64
N ALA A 71 9.12 0.71 -3.69
CA ALA A 71 10.41 1.36 -3.54
C ALA A 71 11.46 0.42 -2.91
N MET A 72 11.04 -0.34 -1.89
CA MET A 72 11.87 -1.35 -1.25
C MET A 72 11.00 -2.37 -0.52
N LEU A 73 11.59 -3.53 -0.21
CA LEU A 73 11.06 -4.45 0.79
C LEU A 73 11.93 -4.34 2.04
N GLY A 74 11.32 -4.22 3.23
CA GLY A 74 12.07 -4.02 4.48
C GLY A 74 11.15 -4.01 5.70
N PHE A 75 11.67 -3.85 6.92
CA PHE A 75 10.99 -4.09 8.22
C PHE A 75 10.72 -5.56 8.53
N ALA A 76 10.17 -6.33 7.58
CA ALA A 76 10.05 -7.79 7.66
C ALA A 76 10.13 -8.41 6.26
N PRO A 77 10.44 -9.71 6.13
CA PRO A 77 10.47 -10.38 4.83
C PRO A 77 9.16 -10.17 4.05
N GLY A 78 9.26 -9.57 2.86
CA GLY A 78 8.13 -9.30 1.97
C GLY A 78 7.26 -8.09 2.33
N PHE A 79 7.61 -7.27 3.32
CA PHE A 79 6.85 -6.04 3.62
C PHE A 79 7.21 -4.96 2.59
N PRO A 80 6.27 -4.48 1.76
CA PRO A 80 6.52 -3.48 0.73
C PRO A 80 6.35 -2.06 1.28
N TYR A 81 7.31 -1.19 0.98
CA TYR A 81 7.13 0.26 1.08
C TYR A 81 6.67 0.80 -0.25
N LEU A 82 5.44 1.28 -0.31
CA LEU A 82 4.80 1.76 -1.52
C LEU A 82 4.80 3.30 -1.55
N LEU A 83 5.30 3.85 -2.66
CA LEU A 83 5.21 5.28 -2.99
C LEU A 83 4.02 5.51 -3.94
N GLY A 84 3.54 6.75 -4.04
CA GLY A 84 2.38 7.11 -4.88
C GLY A 84 1.05 7.25 -4.12
N LEU A 85 1.10 7.29 -2.78
CA LEU A 85 -0.07 7.61 -1.97
C LEU A 85 -0.53 9.05 -2.26
N ASP A 86 -1.82 9.24 -2.53
CA ASP A 86 -2.41 10.56 -2.68
C ASP A 86 -2.17 11.40 -1.42
N ALA A 87 -1.68 12.63 -1.61
CA ALA A 87 -1.29 13.51 -0.51
C ALA A 87 -2.43 13.79 0.48
N ARG A 88 -3.69 13.73 0.03
CA ARG A 88 -4.87 13.88 0.89
C ARG A 88 -5.05 12.74 1.88
N LEU A 89 -4.47 11.58 1.61
CA LEU A 89 -4.52 10.40 2.48
C LEU A 89 -3.37 10.33 3.47
N HIS A 90 -2.42 11.27 3.42
CA HIS A 90 -1.30 11.27 4.36
C HIS A 90 -1.83 11.38 5.79
N ALA A 91 -1.50 10.40 6.63
CA ALA A 91 -1.98 10.33 8.00
C ALA A 91 -0.85 9.94 8.95
N PRO A 92 -0.71 10.60 10.12
CA PRO A 92 0.34 10.27 11.07
C PRO A 92 0.18 8.85 11.60
N ARG A 93 1.31 8.25 11.97
CA ARG A 93 1.34 6.99 12.71
C ARG A 93 0.59 7.15 14.03
N ARG A 94 0.04 6.05 14.56
CA ARG A 94 -0.56 6.00 15.89
C ARG A 94 0.47 6.39 16.94
N ALA A 95 0.04 7.17 17.93
CA ALA A 95 0.86 7.51 19.09
C ALA A 95 1.27 6.25 19.89
N SER A 96 0.36 5.27 19.98
CA SER A 96 0.61 3.97 20.61
C SER A 96 0.50 2.86 19.54
N PRO A 97 1.62 2.23 19.14
CA PRO A 97 1.61 1.13 18.19
C PRO A 97 0.79 -0.07 18.68
N ARG A 98 0.17 -0.80 17.75
CA ARG A 98 -0.43 -2.11 18.06
C ARG A 98 0.67 -3.12 18.32
N THR A 99 0.46 -3.97 19.32
CA THR A 99 1.33 -5.12 19.59
C THR A 99 1.15 -6.22 18.55
N ARG A 100 -0.05 -6.31 17.94
CA ARG A 100 -0.40 -7.29 16.90
C ARG A 100 -1.18 -6.62 15.79
N VAL A 101 -0.64 -6.68 14.57
CA VAL A 101 -1.29 -6.31 13.31
C VAL A 101 -1.44 -7.58 12.48
N PRO A 102 -2.64 -7.96 12.04
CA PRO A 102 -2.85 -9.18 11.26
C PRO A 102 -2.05 -9.22 9.96
N ALA A 103 -1.70 -10.42 9.51
CA ALA A 103 -1.12 -10.63 8.19
C ALA A 103 -2.10 -10.17 7.09
N GLY A 104 -1.57 -9.53 6.04
CA GLY A 104 -2.33 -8.95 4.94
C GLY A 104 -2.90 -7.56 5.23
N SER A 105 -2.73 -7.01 6.43
CA SER A 105 -3.23 -5.66 6.73
C SER A 105 -2.57 -4.62 5.83
N VAL A 106 -3.39 -3.81 5.17
CA VAL A 106 -3.01 -2.66 4.35
C VAL A 106 -3.09 -1.41 5.21
N ALA A 107 -2.04 -0.62 5.23
CA ALA A 107 -1.92 0.47 6.19
C ALA A 107 -1.24 1.71 5.63
N ILE A 108 -1.59 2.87 6.20
CA ILE A 108 -0.97 4.18 5.92
C ILE A 108 -0.11 4.62 7.11
N GLY A 109 1.09 5.11 6.83
CA GLY A 109 2.00 5.68 7.82
C GLY A 109 2.76 6.88 7.29
N GLY A 110 2.28 8.08 7.59
CA GLY A 110 2.77 9.32 7.01
C GLY A 110 2.38 9.41 5.53
N ALA A 111 3.37 9.60 4.66
CA ALA A 111 3.19 9.70 3.20
C ALA A 111 3.27 8.34 2.48
N GLN A 112 3.25 7.22 3.21
CA GLN A 112 3.47 5.89 2.66
C GLN A 112 2.28 4.98 2.92
N THR A 113 2.06 4.04 2.00
CA THR A 113 1.19 2.87 2.22
C THR A 113 2.02 1.59 2.14
N GLY A 114 1.51 0.51 2.72
CA GLY A 114 2.25 -0.75 2.85
C GLY A 114 1.35 -1.89 3.30
N ILE A 115 1.88 -3.11 3.22
CA ILE A 115 1.14 -4.34 3.51
C ILE A 115 1.94 -5.20 4.49
N TYR A 116 1.34 -5.54 5.62
CA TYR A 116 1.96 -6.40 6.62
C TYR A 116 2.01 -7.85 6.10
N PRO A 117 3.19 -8.44 5.84
CA PRO A 117 3.27 -9.76 5.18
C PRO A 117 2.97 -10.92 6.13
N ARG A 118 3.04 -10.66 7.43
CA ARG A 118 2.76 -11.58 8.53
C ARG A 118 2.30 -10.79 9.75
N GLU A 119 1.88 -11.48 10.80
CA GLU A 119 1.53 -10.80 12.06
C GLU A 119 2.77 -10.15 12.70
N LEU A 120 2.70 -8.84 12.92
CA LEU A 120 3.79 -8.01 13.44
C LEU A 120 3.23 -6.86 14.30
N PRO A 121 4.01 -6.29 15.24
CA PRO A 121 3.65 -5.01 15.85
C PRO A 121 3.70 -3.89 14.80
N GLY A 122 2.88 -2.85 14.96
CA GLY A 122 2.78 -1.78 13.96
C GLY A 122 2.02 -0.55 14.43
N GLY A 123 2.56 0.63 14.10
CA GLY A 123 1.93 1.92 14.38
C GLY A 123 1.21 2.55 13.20
N TRP A 124 1.11 1.86 12.06
CA TRP A 124 0.44 2.40 10.88
C TRP A 124 -1.09 2.27 11.02
N ARG A 125 -1.82 3.15 10.34
CA ARG A 125 -3.28 3.19 10.32
C ARG A 125 -3.80 2.13 9.36
N LEU A 126 -4.45 1.11 9.89
CA LEU A 126 -4.98 -0.03 9.14
C LEU A 126 -6.29 0.36 8.44
N ILE A 127 -6.26 0.42 7.12
CA ILE A 127 -7.39 0.88 6.30
C ILE A 127 -8.10 -0.26 5.58
N GLY A 128 -7.48 -1.44 5.51
CA GLY A 128 -8.07 -2.62 4.89
C GLY A 128 -7.18 -3.84 5.04
N ARG A 129 -7.56 -4.95 4.41
CA ARG A 129 -6.80 -6.19 4.42
C ARG A 129 -6.88 -6.92 3.09
N THR A 130 -5.76 -7.48 2.64
CA THR A 130 -5.72 -8.40 1.50
C THR A 130 -5.71 -9.86 1.97
N PRO A 131 -6.38 -10.79 1.26
CA PRO A 131 -6.31 -12.21 1.55
C PRO A 131 -5.01 -12.84 1.01
N LEU A 132 -4.24 -12.13 0.18
CA LEU A 132 -3.04 -12.67 -0.45
C LEU A 132 -1.90 -12.91 0.57
N THR A 133 -1.16 -13.99 0.36
CA THR A 133 0.10 -14.25 1.07
C THR A 133 1.23 -13.46 0.42
N LEU A 134 1.73 -12.43 1.12
CA LEU A 134 2.79 -11.55 0.62
C LEU A 134 4.18 -12.21 0.67
N PHE A 135 4.40 -13.11 1.63
CA PHE A 135 5.67 -13.81 1.79
C PHE A 135 5.45 -15.27 2.18
N ASP A 136 6.11 -16.17 1.47
CA ASP A 136 6.16 -17.60 1.77
C ASP A 136 7.56 -18.11 1.43
N ALA A 137 8.27 -18.63 2.42
CA ALA A 137 9.64 -19.15 2.25
C ALA A 137 9.72 -20.40 1.38
N GLN A 138 8.59 -21.05 1.07
CA GLN A 138 8.54 -22.24 0.20
C GLN A 138 8.24 -21.91 -1.27
N ARG A 139 7.92 -20.66 -1.61
CA ARG A 139 7.70 -20.23 -3.00
C ARG A 139 8.98 -19.70 -3.64
N ASP A 140 9.07 -19.79 -4.96
CA ASP A 140 10.09 -19.12 -5.78
C ASP A 140 9.43 -18.23 -6.84
N PRO A 141 9.50 -16.88 -6.71
CA PRO A 141 10.13 -16.13 -5.63
C PRO A 141 9.33 -16.17 -4.31
N PRO A 142 9.96 -16.00 -3.14
CA PRO A 142 9.27 -16.11 -1.85
C PRO A 142 8.35 -14.91 -1.55
N ALA A 143 8.68 -13.74 -2.08
CA ALA A 143 7.88 -12.52 -1.94
C ALA A 143 6.95 -12.33 -3.15
N LEU A 144 5.70 -11.96 -2.90
CA LEU A 144 4.72 -11.64 -3.94
C LEU A 144 5.11 -10.37 -4.71
N LEU A 145 5.71 -9.41 -4.02
CA LEU A 145 6.12 -8.11 -4.56
C LEU A 145 7.64 -7.99 -4.55
N ALA A 146 8.18 -7.28 -5.55
CA ALA A 146 9.59 -6.99 -5.71
C ALA A 146 9.81 -5.48 -5.96
N PRO A 147 10.95 -4.90 -5.51
CA PRO A 147 11.29 -3.52 -5.82
C PRO A 147 11.29 -3.28 -7.34
N GLY A 148 10.76 -2.14 -7.77
CA GLY A 148 10.60 -1.84 -9.19
C GLY A 148 9.23 -2.18 -9.76
N GLN A 149 8.44 -3.05 -9.10
CA GLN A 149 7.08 -3.36 -9.54
C GLN A 149 6.10 -2.23 -9.23
N ARG A 150 5.00 -2.23 -9.98
CA ARG A 150 3.87 -1.34 -9.76
C ARG A 150 2.75 -2.10 -9.07
N VAL A 151 2.01 -1.43 -8.21
CA VAL A 151 0.90 -2.02 -7.45
C VAL A 151 -0.34 -1.17 -7.68
N ARG A 152 -1.49 -1.84 -7.86
CA ARG A 152 -2.80 -1.18 -7.79
C ARG A 152 -3.67 -1.97 -6.83
N PHE A 153 -4.37 -1.25 -5.95
CA PHE A 153 -5.33 -1.89 -5.06
C PHE A 153 -6.70 -1.96 -5.71
N ARG A 154 -7.36 -3.11 -5.60
CA ARG A 154 -8.75 -3.31 -6.02
C ARG A 154 -9.60 -3.54 -4.78
N ALA A 155 -10.62 -2.71 -4.57
CA ALA A 155 -11.57 -2.94 -3.48
C ALA A 155 -12.38 -4.22 -3.77
N ILE A 156 -12.53 -5.07 -2.75
CA ILE A 156 -13.31 -6.30 -2.78
C ILE A 156 -14.26 -6.38 -1.58
N SER A 157 -15.33 -7.16 -1.73
CA SER A 157 -16.27 -7.40 -0.63
C SER A 157 -15.69 -8.38 0.41
N ALA A 158 -16.24 -8.38 1.62
CA ALA A 158 -15.91 -9.39 2.64
C ALA A 158 -16.18 -10.84 2.15
N GLN A 159 -17.19 -11.03 1.28
CA GLN A 159 -17.49 -12.33 0.69
C GLN A 159 -16.37 -12.79 -0.28
N GLU A 160 -15.91 -11.89 -1.16
CA GLU A 160 -14.80 -12.18 -2.07
C GLU A 160 -13.50 -12.43 -1.28
N PHE A 161 -13.27 -11.66 -0.20
CA PHE A 161 -12.13 -11.88 0.70
C PHE A 161 -12.14 -13.31 1.26
N ALA A 162 -13.28 -13.75 1.79
CA ALA A 162 -13.45 -15.09 2.34
C ALA A 162 -13.26 -16.18 1.27
N ALA A 163 -13.67 -15.93 0.03
CA ALA A 163 -13.48 -16.87 -1.09
C ALA A 163 -12.00 -17.01 -1.48
N LEU A 164 -11.24 -15.91 -1.47
CA LEU A 164 -9.82 -15.87 -1.82
C LEU A 164 -8.88 -16.35 -0.71
N THR A 165 -9.38 -16.48 0.53
CA THR A 165 -8.60 -16.98 1.68
C THR A 165 -8.55 -18.52 1.73
N ARG A 166 -9.33 -19.20 0.88
CA ARG A 166 -9.47 -20.68 0.87
C ARG A 166 -8.32 -21.41 0.21
#